data_AF-Q8U345-F1
#
_entry.id   AF-Q8U345-F1
#
_cell.length_a   1.000
_cell.length_b   1.000
_cell.length_c   1.000
_cell.angle_alpha   90.00
_cell.angle_beta   90.00
_cell.angle_gamma   90.00
#
_symmetry.space_group_name_H-M   'P 1'
#
loop_
_entity.id
_entity.type
_entity.pdbx_description
1 polymer ?
#
loop_
_entity_poly.entity_id
_entity_poly.type
_entity_poly.pdbx_seq_one_letter_code
_entity_poly.pdbx_strand_id
1 'polypeptide(L)' 'MIIGLRYEIENGKIEKRLAIIKARGSNHSRKIYRYEITSKGVEIYE' A
#
# COMPACT_ATOMS: atom_id res chain seq x y z
N MET A 1 4.13 -12.10 -8.13
CA MET A 1 3.74 -10.74 -7.73
C MET A 1 4.57 -10.37 -6.51
N ILE A 2 5.04 -9.13 -6.40
CA ILE A 2 5.79 -8.62 -5.25
C ILE A 2 5.08 -7.35 -4.80
N ILE A 3 4.67 -7.33 -3.55
CA ILE A 3 4.00 -6.21 -2.90
C ILE A 3 4.91 -5.74 -1.77
N GLY A 4 5.24 -4.45 -1.76
CA GLY A 4 6.00 -3.80 -0.70
C GLY A 4 5.04 -3.10 0.25
N LEU A 5 5.18 -3.37 1.55
CA LEU A 5 4.51 -2.64 2.62
C LEU A 5 5.56 -1.85 3.37
N ARG A 6 5.26 -0.59 3.67
CA ARG A 6 6.14 0.25 4.49
C ARG A 6 5.35 1.14 5.43
N TYR A 7 5.97 1.48 6.54
CA TYR A 7 5.52 2.54 7.42
C TYR A 7 6.21 3.83 7.04
N GLU A 8 5.46 4.92 7.05
CA GLU A 8 5.95 6.26 6.78
C GLU A 8 5.43 7.20 7.87
N ILE A 9 6.27 8.13 8.32
CA ILE A 9 5.86 9.13 9.30
C ILE A 9 5.45 10.36 8.51
N GLU A 10 4.16 10.68 8.55
CA GLU A 10 3.60 11.88 7.91
C GLU A 10 2.88 12.70 8.99
N ASN A 11 3.29 13.96 9.16
CA ASN A 11 2.72 14.87 10.18
C ASN A 11 2.71 14.31 11.61
N GLY A 12 3.75 13.55 11.98
CA GLY A 12 3.86 12.94 13.32
C GLY A 12 2.96 11.72 13.52
N LYS A 13 2.27 11.24 12.48
CA LYS A 13 1.47 10.01 12.51
C LYS A 13 2.14 8.93 11.67
N ILE A 14 1.99 7.68 12.11
CA ILE A 14 2.44 6.52 11.34
C ILE A 14 1.36 6.17 10.33
N GLU A 15 1.68 6.31 9.05
CA GLU A 15 0.86 5.85 7.95
C GLU A 15 1.39 4.54 7.38
N LYS A 16 0.47 3.67 6.93
CA LYS A 16 0.83 2.42 6.24
C LYS A 16 0.66 2.61 4.74
N ARG A 17 1.71 2.32 3.99
CA ARG A 17 1.77 2.50 2.53
C ARG A 17 2.03 1.15 1.85
N LEU A 18 1.40 0.96 0.71
CA LEU A 18 1.49 -0.24 -0.13
C LEU A 18 1.90 0.16 -1.55
N ALA A 19 2.84 -0.58 -2.13
CA ALA A 19 3.20 -0.43 -3.54
C ALA A 19 3.34 -1.80 -4.20
N ILE A 20 2.89 -1.89 -5.46
CA ILE A 20 3.13 -3.08 -6.27
C ILE A 20 4.51 -2.92 -6.91
N ILE A 21 5.50 -3.63 -6.39
CA ILE A 21 6.88 -3.53 -6.86
C ILE A 21 7.06 -4.28 -8.17
N LYS A 22 6.37 -5.41 -8.33
CA LYS A 22 6.45 -6.24 -9.54
C LYS A 22 5.24 -7.13 -9.72
N ALA A 23 4.58 -7.04 -10.86
CA ALA A 23 3.70 -8.10 -11.37
C ALA A 23 4.23 -8.57 -12.74
N ARG A 24 4.36 -9.89 -12.92
CA ARG A 24 4.71 -10.50 -14.21
C ARG A 24 3.41 -10.97 -14.86
N GLY A 25 3.25 -10.71 -16.16
CA GLY A 25 2.07 -11.17 -16.92
C GLY A 25 0.80 -10.34 -16.69
N SER A 26 0.87 -9.20 -16.00
CA SER A 26 -0.23 -8.26 -15.86
C SER A 26 0.26 -6.82 -15.71
N ASN A 27 -0.52 -5.87 -16.21
CA ASN A 27 -0.34 -4.47 -15.86
C ASN A 27 -0.70 -4.28 -14.40
N HIS A 28 0.14 -3.53 -13.68
CA HIS A 28 -0.09 -3.19 -12.28
C HIS A 28 0.12 -1.69 -12.09
N SER A 29 -0.51 -1.14 -11.05
CA SER A 29 -0.32 0.24 -10.69
C SER A 29 1.10 0.51 -10.21
N ARG A 30 1.65 1.66 -10.63
CA ARG A 30 2.95 2.21 -10.18
C ARG A 30 2.78 3.25 -9.07
N LYS A 31 1.55 3.50 -8.61
CA LYS A 31 1.25 4.40 -7.49
C LYS A 31 1.57 3.74 -6.15
N ILE A 32 1.83 4.59 -5.15
CA ILE A 32 1.90 4.19 -3.75
C ILE A 32 0.53 4.48 -3.13
N TYR A 33 -0.08 3.46 -2.57
CA TYR A 33 -1.40 3.54 -1.94
C TYR A 33 -1.26 3.64 -0.44
N ARG A 34 -2.16 4.38 0.20
CA ARG A 34 -2.32 4.29 1.65
C ARG A 34 -3.26 3.14 1.99
N TYR A 35 -3.04 2.44 3.09
CA TYR A 35 -3.97 1.43 3.55
C TYR A 35 -4.20 1.48 5.05
N GLU A 36 -5.38 1.05 5.47
CA GLU A 36 -5.72 0.87 6.89
C GLU A 36 -6.18 -0.56 7.15
N ILE A 37 -6.00 -1.02 8.39
CA ILE A 37 -6.49 -2.32 8.84
C ILE A 37 -7.71 -2.03 9.71
N THR A 38 -8.88 -2.32 9.20
CA THR A 38 -10.17 -2.14 9.87
C THR A 38 -10.68 -3.49 10.38
N SER A 39 -11.78 -3.49 11.14
CA SER A 39 -12.44 -4.74 11.57
C SER A 39 -12.97 -5.58 10.40
N LYS A 40 -13.06 -5.01 9.19
CA LYS A 40 -13.49 -5.69 7.96
C LYS A 40 -12.33 -6.20 7.10
N GLY A 41 -11.09 -5.91 7.47
CA GLY A 41 -9.89 -6.30 6.73
C GLY A 41 -9.05 -5.09 6.30
N VAL A 42 -8.36 -5.22 5.17
CA VAL A 42 -7.48 -4.16 4.64
C VAL A 42 -8.27 -3.29 3.66
N GLU A 43 -8.34 -2.00 3.94
CA GLU A 43 -8.90 -1.00 3.03
C GLU A 43 -7.76 -0.20 2.38
N ILE A 44 -7.79 -0.06 1.05
CA ILE A 44 -6.76 0.62 0.25
C ILE A 44 -7.36 1.93 -0.28
N TYR A 45 -6.67 3.03 -0.05
CA TYR A 45 -7.02 4.38 -0.47
C TYR A 45 -6.05 4.88 -1.55
N GLU A 46 -6.55 5.65 -2.52
CA GLU A 46 -5.76 6.23 -3.63
C GLU A 46 -4.87 7.40 -3.19
#